data_AF-A0A0C3DFY1-F1
#
_entry.id   AF-A0A0C3DFY1-F1
#
_cell.length_a   1.000
_cell.length_b   1.000
_cell.length_c   1.000
_cell.angle_alpha   90.00
_cell.angle_beta   90.00
_cell.angle_gamma   90.00
#
_symmetry.space_group_name_H-M   'P 1'
#
loop_
_entity.id
_entity.type
_entity.pdbx_description
1 polymer ?
#
loop_
_entity_poly.entity_id
_entity_poly.type
_entity_poly.pdbx_seq_one_letter_code
_entity_poly.pdbx_strand_id
1 'polypeptide(L)'
;MGPTGAGKSTFVDRAVGRPDIGAGHGLASCTKEIRAVRYPHPDGERNIVLVDTPGFDDTFVSDTQILRKIAEWLKTTYKHKVLLSGLLYFHRISDNRVGGTPLRNLNMFKELCGKDNFKNVVLVTTMWDQVVEDVALRHEQELQSDFWQSMIRLGSTTHRFHLTEESAWDIINTLSVSPPGERRPLQIQREMVDEDKPLHRTSAGQAVLRSISDIFSGVKGFFRRSSKSPTRKKNTQNEVPLPSRHHVPRSPSSSSISSYASLSSAFTDNESGLTTDTSISGSSRTLSERSYRAALGNVITTLKLAQSIVEFVRIHCLKEAIAPSLRIALAVEAMEGAHHALFQVIENAALLIGVITQHAQKARLNSEVKMAISGFVKDLKRVDGIVQNMPRTQARDILQDADFRTLLSCANSMRHACDVLRPKLLPDNRPALYRIDVGLAAVITVLEYNRTRSE
;
A
#
# COMPACT_ATOMS: atom_id res chain seq x y z
N MET A 1 -14.15 -2.39 -15.15
CA MET A 1 -13.26 -1.97 -14.04
C MET A 1 -12.55 -3.18 -13.44
N GLY A 2 -11.46 -3.00 -12.70
CA GLY A 2 -10.65 -4.09 -12.12
C GLY A 2 -9.15 -3.75 -12.12
N PRO A 3 -8.28 -4.61 -11.56
CA PRO A 3 -6.84 -4.34 -11.52
C PRO A 3 -6.20 -4.34 -12.91
N THR A 4 -4.98 -3.80 -13.00
CA THR A 4 -4.13 -3.79 -14.19
C THR A 4 -3.79 -5.23 -14.57
N GLY A 5 -3.84 -5.53 -15.87
CA GLY A 5 -3.62 -6.88 -16.39
C GLY A 5 -4.80 -7.86 -16.22
N ALA A 6 -5.95 -7.44 -15.66
CA ALA A 6 -7.12 -8.31 -15.49
C ALA A 6 -7.95 -8.57 -16.77
N GLY A 7 -7.41 -8.30 -17.97
CA GLY A 7 -8.09 -8.59 -19.24
C GLY A 7 -9.19 -7.61 -19.67
N LYS A 8 -9.34 -6.43 -19.04
CA LYS A 8 -10.37 -5.42 -19.39
C LYS A 8 -10.33 -4.98 -20.86
N SER A 9 -9.14 -4.58 -21.34
CA SER A 9 -8.96 -4.11 -22.72
C SER A 9 -9.11 -5.25 -23.73
N THR A 10 -8.57 -6.43 -23.41
CA THR A 10 -8.77 -7.66 -24.18
C THR A 10 -10.24 -8.01 -24.31
N PHE A 11 -11.02 -7.92 -23.23
CA PHE A 11 -12.47 -8.16 -23.28
C PHE A 11 -13.17 -7.23 -24.28
N VAL A 12 -12.86 -5.92 -24.23
CA VAL A 12 -13.44 -4.96 -25.17
C VAL A 12 -13.02 -5.25 -26.60
N ASP A 13 -11.74 -5.52 -26.85
CA ASP A 13 -11.22 -5.80 -28.20
C ASP A 13 -11.84 -7.08 -28.79
N ARG A 14 -11.95 -8.16 -27.99
CA ARG A 14 -12.61 -9.42 -28.38
C ARG A 14 -14.10 -9.25 -28.65
N ALA A 15 -14.82 -8.48 -27.83
CA ALA A 15 -16.25 -8.23 -28.03
C ALA A 15 -16.57 -7.50 -29.34
N VAL A 16 -15.63 -6.68 -29.85
CA VAL A 16 -15.83 -5.90 -31.09
C VAL A 16 -15.05 -6.44 -32.28
N GLY A 17 -14.53 -7.67 -32.19
CA GLY A 17 -13.81 -8.35 -33.27
C GLY A 17 -12.53 -7.63 -33.73
N ARG A 18 -11.87 -6.87 -32.84
CA ARG A 18 -10.62 -6.16 -33.16
C ARG A 18 -9.40 -7.01 -32.77
N PRO A 19 -8.25 -6.85 -33.47
CA PRO A 19 -6.99 -7.38 -32.97
C PRO A 19 -6.69 -6.77 -31.60
N ASP A 20 -5.97 -7.48 -30.73
CA ASP A 20 -5.62 -7.09 -29.34
C ASP A 20 -4.66 -5.86 -29.29
N ILE A 21 -5.06 -4.73 -29.89
CA ILE A 21 -4.26 -3.51 -30.05
C ILE A 21 -4.19 -2.75 -28.71
N GLY A 22 -5.18 -2.90 -27.83
CA GLY A 22 -5.24 -2.24 -26.52
C GLY A 22 -4.54 -3.02 -25.39
N ALA A 23 -4.28 -4.30 -25.57
CA ALA A 23 -3.72 -5.19 -24.56
C ALA A 23 -2.22 -5.46 -24.82
N GLY A 24 -1.36 -4.47 -24.61
CA GLY A 24 0.08 -4.73 -24.72
C GLY A 24 0.54 -5.74 -23.66
N HIS A 25 1.31 -6.75 -24.07
CA HIS A 25 1.82 -7.84 -23.24
C HIS A 25 2.99 -7.43 -22.32
N GLY A 26 3.18 -6.13 -22.08
CA GLY A 26 4.26 -5.59 -21.25
C GLY A 26 3.88 -5.43 -19.78
N LEU A 27 4.89 -5.37 -18.90
CA LEU A 27 4.73 -5.08 -17.46
C LEU A 27 4.20 -3.66 -17.16
N ALA A 28 4.15 -2.80 -18.18
CA ALA A 28 3.59 -1.45 -18.09
C ALA A 28 2.13 -1.45 -18.58
N SER A 29 1.24 -0.85 -17.80
CA SER A 29 -0.16 -0.64 -18.20
C SER A 29 -0.25 0.09 -19.52
N CYS A 30 -0.95 -0.53 -20.48
CA CYS A 30 -1.14 0.01 -21.83
C CYS A 30 -2.27 1.04 -21.88
N THR A 31 -3.32 0.84 -21.05
CA THR A 31 -4.51 1.69 -21.02
C THR A 31 -4.36 2.77 -19.96
N LYS A 32 -3.84 3.93 -20.36
CA LYS A 32 -3.67 5.11 -19.48
C LYS A 32 -4.87 6.06 -19.49
N GLU A 33 -5.73 5.96 -20.49
CA GLU A 33 -6.92 6.80 -20.68
C GLU A 33 -8.19 5.95 -20.79
N ILE A 34 -9.34 6.57 -20.54
CA ILE A 34 -10.65 5.93 -20.71
C ILE A 34 -11.00 5.90 -22.20
N ARG A 35 -11.37 4.72 -22.70
CA ARG A 35 -11.71 4.49 -24.11
C ARG A 35 -13.16 4.02 -24.21
N ALA A 36 -14.00 4.75 -24.92
CA ALA A 36 -15.36 4.33 -25.23
C ALA A 36 -15.43 3.82 -26.67
N VAL A 37 -15.94 2.60 -26.86
CA VAL A 37 -16.11 1.95 -28.16
C VAL A 37 -17.58 1.69 -28.38
N ARG A 38 -18.16 2.31 -29.42
CA ARG A 38 -19.52 2.01 -29.87
C ARG A 38 -19.49 0.85 -30.86
N TYR A 39 -20.40 -0.10 -30.69
CA TYR A 39 -20.52 -1.26 -31.58
C TYR A 39 -22.00 -1.66 -31.75
N PRO A 40 -22.43 -2.09 -32.95
CA PRO A 40 -23.77 -2.64 -33.15
C PRO A 40 -23.95 -3.93 -32.34
N HIS A 41 -25.07 -4.08 -31.65
CA HIS A 41 -25.41 -5.34 -31.01
C HIS A 41 -25.75 -6.40 -32.08
N PRO A 42 -25.37 -7.67 -31.90
CA PRO A 42 -25.73 -8.76 -32.80
C PRO A 42 -27.23 -8.99 -33.02
N ASP A 43 -28.09 -8.29 -32.25
CA ASP A 43 -29.55 -8.35 -32.43
C ASP A 43 -30.01 -7.48 -33.60
N GLY A 44 -29.13 -6.62 -34.14
CA GLY A 44 -29.43 -5.71 -35.24
C GLY A 44 -30.23 -4.47 -34.85
N GLU A 45 -30.70 -4.37 -33.60
CA GLU A 45 -31.62 -3.32 -33.16
C GLU A 45 -30.91 -2.26 -32.33
N ARG A 46 -29.96 -2.67 -31.49
CA ARG A 46 -29.37 -1.78 -30.47
C ARG A 46 -27.90 -1.51 -30.75
N ASN A 47 -27.42 -0.38 -30.24
CA ASN A 47 -25.99 -0.12 -30.16
C ASN A 47 -25.54 -0.29 -28.71
N ILE A 48 -24.38 -0.90 -28.51
CA ILE A 48 -23.69 -0.92 -27.23
C ILE A 48 -22.54 0.08 -27.22
N VAL A 49 -22.21 0.59 -26.03
CA VAL A 49 -21.01 1.39 -25.80
C VAL A 49 -20.22 0.72 -24.68
N LEU A 50 -19.08 0.15 -25.04
CA LEU A 50 -18.15 -0.46 -24.09
C LEU A 50 -17.14 0.59 -23.64
N VAL A 51 -17.06 0.81 -22.33
CA VAL A 51 -16.15 1.81 -21.73
C VAL A 51 -15.02 1.07 -21.04
N ASP A 52 -13.86 1.07 -21.69
CA ASP A 52 -12.62 0.55 -21.13
C ASP A 52 -11.98 1.60 -20.23
N THR A 53 -11.47 1.13 -19.09
CA THR A 53 -10.95 1.98 -18.01
C THR A 53 -9.53 1.56 -17.65
N PRO A 54 -8.64 2.51 -17.28
CA PRO A 54 -7.36 2.17 -16.67
C PRO A 54 -7.54 1.20 -15.49
N GLY A 55 -6.60 0.27 -15.34
CA GLY A 55 -6.62 -0.68 -14.23
C GLY A 55 -6.15 -0.04 -12.93
N PHE A 56 -6.71 -0.50 -11.80
CA PHE A 56 -6.13 -0.24 -10.48
C PHE A 56 -4.85 -1.07 -10.27
N ASP A 57 -4.01 -0.79 -9.28
CA ASP A 57 -2.74 -1.48 -9.04
C ASP A 57 -1.75 -1.34 -10.23
N ASP A 58 -1.62 -0.12 -10.75
CA ASP A 58 -0.69 0.21 -11.83
C ASP A 58 0.70 0.60 -11.29
N THR A 59 1.75 0.16 -11.98
CA THR A 59 3.15 0.38 -11.59
C THR A 59 3.55 1.86 -11.58
N PHE A 60 2.97 2.66 -12.48
CA PHE A 60 3.35 4.04 -12.77
C PHE A 60 2.25 5.05 -12.41
N VAL A 61 0.99 4.62 -12.45
CA VAL A 61 -0.18 5.43 -12.12
C VAL A 61 -0.77 4.91 -10.82
N SER A 62 -1.21 5.81 -9.95
CA SER A 62 -1.72 5.40 -8.65
C SER A 62 -3.25 5.29 -8.61
N ASP A 63 -3.78 4.45 -7.71
CA ASP A 63 -5.21 4.13 -7.63
C ASP A 63 -6.12 5.35 -7.47
N THR A 64 -5.65 6.40 -6.79
CA THR A 64 -6.38 7.67 -6.68
C THR A 64 -6.44 8.43 -7.99
N GLN A 65 -5.37 8.39 -8.81
CA GLN A 65 -5.33 9.03 -10.12
C GLN A 65 -6.22 8.27 -11.11
N ILE A 66 -6.23 6.94 -11.01
CA ILE A 66 -7.16 6.08 -11.77
C ILE A 66 -8.59 6.36 -11.35
N LEU A 67 -8.89 6.39 -10.04
CA LEU A 67 -10.20 6.77 -9.53
C LEU A 67 -10.60 8.18 -9.99
N ARG A 68 -9.66 9.14 -10.05
CA ARG A 68 -9.91 10.50 -10.55
C ARG A 68 -10.41 10.49 -11.97
N LYS A 69 -9.67 9.83 -12.87
CA LYS A 69 -10.02 9.71 -14.28
C LYS A 69 -11.41 9.10 -14.46
N ILE A 70 -11.68 8.00 -13.75
CA ILE A 70 -12.97 7.30 -13.82
C ILE A 70 -14.10 8.17 -13.28
N ALA A 71 -13.92 8.80 -12.13
CA ALA A 71 -14.91 9.64 -11.51
C ALA A 71 -15.21 10.92 -12.32
N GLU A 72 -14.20 11.56 -12.91
CA GLU A 72 -14.37 12.72 -13.79
C GLU A 72 -15.13 12.36 -15.06
N TRP A 73 -14.83 11.20 -15.66
CA TRP A 73 -15.59 10.68 -16.80
C TRP A 73 -17.04 10.39 -16.41
N LEU A 74 -17.28 9.67 -15.31
CA LEU A 74 -18.62 9.36 -14.80
C LEU A 74 -19.43 10.62 -14.45
N LYS A 75 -18.80 11.62 -13.85
CA LYS A 75 -19.40 12.93 -13.54
C LYS A 75 -19.81 13.65 -14.81
N THR A 76 -18.93 13.69 -15.81
CA THR A 76 -19.20 14.36 -17.09
C THR A 76 -20.35 13.68 -17.81
N THR A 77 -20.30 12.36 -17.94
CA THR A 77 -21.35 11.55 -18.58
C THR A 77 -22.71 11.70 -17.87
N TYR A 78 -22.72 11.73 -16.54
CA TYR A 78 -23.96 11.91 -15.76
C TYR A 78 -24.57 13.31 -15.91
N LYS A 79 -23.73 14.36 -15.97
CA LYS A 79 -24.22 15.72 -16.26
C LYS A 79 -24.92 15.83 -17.62
N HIS A 80 -24.49 15.02 -18.59
CA HIS A 80 -25.15 14.88 -19.90
C HIS A 80 -26.33 13.88 -19.88
N LYS A 81 -26.80 13.47 -18.70
CA LYS A 81 -27.94 12.55 -18.49
C LYS A 81 -27.74 11.16 -19.12
N VAL A 82 -26.50 10.74 -19.32
CA VAL A 82 -26.17 9.39 -19.76
C VAL A 82 -25.97 8.50 -18.53
N LEU A 83 -26.79 7.45 -18.42
CA LEU A 83 -26.74 6.45 -17.36
C LEU A 83 -26.20 5.12 -17.89
N LEU A 84 -25.35 4.47 -17.10
CA LEU A 84 -24.79 3.16 -17.43
C LEU A 84 -25.87 2.07 -17.32
N SER A 85 -25.86 1.13 -18.25
CA SER A 85 -26.72 -0.06 -18.21
C SER A 85 -26.19 -1.14 -17.27
N GLY A 86 -24.88 -1.18 -17.05
CA GLY A 86 -24.24 -2.18 -16.21
C GLY A 86 -22.75 -1.91 -16.00
N LEU A 87 -22.15 -2.64 -15.06
CA LEU A 87 -20.72 -2.57 -14.76
C LEU A 87 -20.11 -3.96 -14.74
N LEU A 88 -18.94 -4.09 -15.36
CA LEU A 88 -18.14 -5.31 -15.30
C LEU A 88 -16.96 -5.10 -14.34
N TYR A 89 -16.79 -5.97 -13.35
CA TYR A 89 -15.61 -6.00 -12.48
C TYR A 89 -14.77 -7.23 -12.76
N PHE A 90 -13.56 -7.03 -13.25
CA PHE A 90 -12.66 -8.10 -13.65
C PHE A 90 -11.71 -8.50 -12.52
N HIS A 91 -11.46 -9.80 -12.39
CA HIS A 91 -10.50 -10.40 -11.48
C HIS A 91 -9.74 -11.53 -12.18
N ARG A 92 -8.45 -11.70 -11.88
CA ARG A 92 -7.65 -12.82 -12.41
C ARG A 92 -7.78 -13.99 -11.47
N ILE A 93 -8.14 -15.17 -11.98
CA ILE A 93 -8.25 -16.37 -11.14
C ILE A 93 -6.87 -16.88 -10.70
N SER A 94 -5.81 -16.45 -11.38
CA SER A 94 -4.40 -16.74 -11.08
C SER A 94 -3.82 -15.97 -9.89
N ASP A 95 -4.56 -15.03 -9.31
CA ASP A 95 -4.08 -14.28 -8.15
C ASP A 95 -4.12 -15.18 -6.89
N ASN A 96 -2.95 -15.68 -6.46
CA ASN A 96 -2.80 -16.58 -5.29
C ASN A 96 -3.22 -15.97 -3.93
N ARG A 97 -3.56 -14.68 -3.87
CA ARG A 97 -3.99 -13.99 -2.65
C ARG A 97 -4.99 -12.90 -2.98
N VAL A 98 -6.17 -12.97 -2.40
CA VAL A 98 -7.15 -11.86 -2.42
C VAL A 98 -6.87 -10.84 -1.29
N GLY A 99 -5.75 -10.97 -0.56
CA GLY A 99 -5.32 -10.02 0.47
C GLY A 99 -4.57 -8.81 -0.09
N GLY A 100 -4.75 -7.63 0.51
CA GLY A 100 -4.02 -6.42 0.11
C GLY A 100 -4.70 -5.60 -0.98
N THR A 101 -4.02 -5.32 -2.09
CA THR A 101 -4.52 -4.40 -3.15
C THR A 101 -5.81 -4.87 -3.82
N PRO A 102 -5.99 -6.15 -4.20
CA PRO A 102 -7.24 -6.61 -4.82
C PRO A 102 -8.49 -6.37 -3.96
N LEU A 103 -8.39 -6.60 -2.64
CA LEU A 103 -9.49 -6.34 -1.71
C LEU A 103 -9.81 -4.85 -1.58
N ARG A 104 -8.78 -3.99 -1.55
CA ARG A 104 -8.97 -2.53 -1.53
C ARG A 104 -9.67 -2.04 -2.79
N ASN A 105 -9.28 -2.55 -3.94
CA ASN A 105 -9.86 -2.21 -5.24
C ASN A 105 -11.33 -2.65 -5.30
N LEU A 106 -11.64 -3.85 -4.81
CA LEU A 106 -13.01 -4.33 -4.72
C LEU A 106 -13.86 -3.47 -3.78
N ASN A 107 -13.33 -3.12 -2.59
CA ASN A 107 -14.05 -2.28 -1.64
C ASN A 107 -14.31 -0.88 -2.20
N MET A 108 -13.32 -0.25 -2.84
CA MET A 108 -13.52 1.02 -3.53
C MET A 108 -14.58 0.90 -4.63
N PHE A 109 -14.54 -0.18 -5.42
CA PHE A 109 -15.53 -0.43 -6.48
C PHE A 109 -16.95 -0.58 -5.92
N LYS A 110 -17.12 -1.29 -4.80
CA LYS A 110 -18.40 -1.41 -4.08
C LYS A 110 -18.95 -0.03 -3.69
N GLU A 111 -18.12 0.82 -3.09
CA GLU A 111 -18.49 2.17 -2.67
C GLU A 111 -18.76 3.11 -3.86
N LEU A 112 -18.05 2.93 -4.98
CA LEU A 112 -18.26 3.68 -6.21
C LEU A 112 -19.63 3.37 -6.83
N CYS A 113 -20.01 2.09 -6.87
CA CYS A 113 -21.28 1.65 -7.43
C CYS A 113 -22.46 2.03 -6.55
N GLY A 114 -22.35 1.78 -5.24
CA GLY A 114 -23.48 1.82 -4.31
C GLY A 114 -24.33 0.55 -4.38
N LYS A 115 -24.86 0.13 -3.23
CA LYS A 115 -25.60 -1.13 -3.06
C LYS A 115 -26.80 -1.26 -4.01
N ASP A 116 -27.51 -0.16 -4.29
CA ASP A 116 -28.66 -0.11 -5.20
C ASP A 116 -28.33 -0.57 -6.63
N ASN A 117 -27.05 -0.50 -7.03
CA ASN A 117 -26.60 -0.82 -8.38
C ASN A 117 -25.98 -2.22 -8.49
N PHE A 118 -25.85 -2.98 -7.39
CA PHE A 118 -25.18 -4.29 -7.43
C PHE A 118 -25.89 -5.30 -8.35
N LYS A 119 -27.21 -5.23 -8.48
CA LYS A 119 -27.97 -6.01 -9.48
C LYS A 119 -27.56 -5.78 -10.94
N ASN A 120 -26.88 -4.67 -11.22
CA ASN A 120 -26.37 -4.32 -12.56
C ASN A 120 -24.85 -4.55 -12.68
N VAL A 121 -24.24 -5.24 -11.71
CA VAL A 121 -22.83 -5.58 -11.71
C VAL A 121 -22.65 -7.04 -12.09
N VAL A 122 -21.75 -7.28 -13.05
CA VAL A 122 -21.24 -8.61 -13.37
C VAL A 122 -19.79 -8.71 -12.90
N LEU A 123 -19.52 -9.74 -12.10
CA LEU A 123 -18.21 -10.08 -11.58
C LEU A 123 -17.57 -11.10 -12.54
N VAL A 124 -16.48 -10.71 -13.20
CA VAL A 124 -15.87 -11.48 -14.28
C VAL A 124 -14.52 -12.04 -13.83
N THR A 125 -14.34 -13.35 -13.95
CA THR A 125 -13.04 -14.02 -13.75
C THR A 125 -12.33 -14.23 -15.10
N THR A 126 -11.00 -14.09 -15.09
CA THR A 126 -10.12 -14.18 -16.27
C THR A 126 -8.89 -15.02 -15.99
N MET A 127 -8.04 -15.28 -16.99
CA MET A 127 -6.79 -16.03 -16.86
C MET A 127 -6.98 -17.49 -16.43
N TRP A 128 -8.10 -18.10 -16.84
CA TRP A 128 -8.43 -19.50 -16.57
C TRP A 128 -7.42 -20.48 -17.18
N ASP A 129 -6.73 -20.05 -18.23
CA ASP A 129 -5.66 -20.77 -18.94
C ASP A 129 -4.31 -20.75 -18.20
N GLN A 130 -4.17 -19.97 -17.12
CA GLN A 130 -2.90 -19.79 -16.39
C GLN A 130 -2.79 -20.62 -15.11
N VAL A 131 -3.84 -21.35 -14.73
CA VAL A 131 -3.93 -22.08 -13.47
C VAL A 131 -4.53 -23.44 -13.71
N VAL A 132 -4.08 -24.44 -12.96
CA VAL A 132 -4.72 -25.76 -12.93
C VAL A 132 -6.18 -25.61 -12.48
N GLU A 133 -7.10 -26.29 -13.17
CA GLU A 133 -8.54 -26.15 -13.01
C GLU A 133 -9.00 -26.30 -11.55
N ASP A 134 -8.54 -27.33 -10.83
CA ASP A 134 -8.90 -27.56 -9.43
C ASP A 134 -8.51 -26.41 -8.48
N VAL A 135 -7.43 -25.69 -8.80
CA VAL A 135 -7.01 -24.51 -8.03
C VAL A 135 -7.89 -23.32 -8.41
N ALA A 136 -8.17 -23.13 -9.70
CA ALA A 136 -9.03 -22.06 -10.20
C ALA A 136 -10.47 -22.18 -9.66
N LEU A 137 -11.03 -23.39 -9.60
CA LEU A 137 -12.35 -23.66 -9.04
C LEU A 137 -12.42 -23.33 -7.56
N ARG A 138 -11.39 -23.66 -6.77
CA ARG A 138 -11.30 -23.28 -5.36
C ARG A 138 -11.22 -21.77 -5.17
N HIS A 139 -10.39 -21.09 -5.96
CA HIS A 139 -10.30 -19.63 -5.93
C HIS A 139 -11.64 -18.98 -6.30
N GLU A 140 -12.36 -19.51 -7.29
CA GLU A 140 -13.67 -19.00 -7.69
C GLU A 140 -14.69 -19.19 -6.56
N GLN A 141 -14.69 -20.35 -5.91
CA GLN A 141 -15.56 -20.61 -4.77
C GLN A 141 -15.30 -19.64 -3.62
N GLU A 142 -14.03 -19.42 -3.26
CA GLU A 142 -13.64 -18.44 -2.22
C GLU A 142 -14.05 -17.00 -2.61
N LEU A 143 -13.86 -16.61 -3.88
CA LEU A 143 -14.33 -15.31 -4.38
C LEU A 143 -15.83 -15.15 -4.17
N GLN A 144 -16.62 -16.16 -4.50
CA GLN A 144 -18.08 -16.12 -4.37
C GLN A 144 -18.55 -16.18 -2.91
N SER A 145 -17.96 -17.06 -2.10
CA SER A 145 -18.41 -17.31 -0.72
C SER A 145 -18.03 -16.20 0.25
N ASP A 146 -16.91 -15.51 0.00
CA ASP A 146 -16.33 -14.60 0.98
C ASP A 146 -16.28 -13.16 0.44
N PHE A 147 -15.60 -12.94 -0.68
CA PHE A 147 -15.26 -11.59 -1.15
C PHE A 147 -16.43 -10.91 -1.88
N TRP A 148 -17.14 -11.67 -2.71
CA TRP A 148 -18.24 -11.22 -3.56
C TRP A 148 -19.60 -11.53 -2.96
N GLN A 149 -19.67 -12.32 -1.90
CA GLN A 149 -20.92 -12.75 -1.27
C GLN A 149 -21.92 -11.61 -1.05
N SER A 150 -21.45 -10.49 -0.49
CA SER A 150 -22.28 -9.30 -0.26
C SER A 150 -22.90 -8.70 -1.54
N MET A 151 -22.20 -8.77 -2.67
CA MET A 151 -22.66 -8.25 -3.96
C MET A 151 -23.62 -9.24 -4.62
N ILE A 152 -23.26 -10.53 -4.59
CA ILE A 152 -24.09 -11.62 -5.11
C ILE A 152 -25.45 -11.66 -4.40
N ARG A 153 -25.47 -11.55 -3.06
CA ARG A 153 -26.72 -11.46 -2.27
C ARG A 153 -27.61 -10.27 -2.64
N LEU A 154 -27.04 -9.22 -3.23
CA LEU A 154 -27.74 -8.02 -3.68
C LEU A 154 -27.95 -7.99 -5.20
N GLY A 155 -27.75 -9.12 -5.87
CA GLY A 155 -28.13 -9.34 -7.27
C GLY A 155 -26.98 -9.32 -8.29
N SER A 156 -25.72 -9.15 -7.87
CA SER A 156 -24.60 -9.27 -8.83
C SER A 156 -24.47 -10.70 -9.34
N THR A 157 -24.19 -10.87 -10.63
CA THR A 157 -23.92 -12.17 -11.25
C THR A 157 -22.42 -12.40 -11.43
N THR A 158 -22.03 -13.65 -11.67
CA THR A 158 -20.62 -14.06 -11.86
C THR A 158 -20.46 -14.80 -13.17
N HIS A 159 -19.43 -14.47 -13.95
CA HIS A 159 -19.15 -15.13 -15.22
C HIS A 159 -17.65 -15.31 -15.46
N ARG A 160 -17.31 -16.31 -16.29
CA ARG A 160 -15.94 -16.62 -16.70
C ARG A 160 -15.71 -16.07 -18.10
N PHE A 161 -14.64 -15.30 -18.29
CA PHE A 161 -14.22 -14.85 -19.61
C PHE A 161 -13.09 -15.73 -20.13
N HIS A 162 -13.34 -16.43 -21.23
CA HIS A 162 -12.45 -17.43 -21.81
C HIS A 162 -11.60 -16.87 -22.96
N LEU A 163 -11.42 -15.54 -22.99
CA LEU A 163 -10.70 -14.83 -24.05
C LEU A 163 -11.34 -14.98 -25.44
N THR A 164 -12.58 -15.46 -25.57
CA THR A 164 -13.27 -15.61 -26.88
C THR A 164 -14.28 -14.50 -27.10
N GLU A 165 -14.60 -14.20 -28.37
CA GLU A 165 -15.70 -13.29 -28.72
C GLU A 165 -17.04 -13.79 -28.16
N GLU A 166 -17.30 -15.10 -28.27
CA GLU A 166 -18.50 -15.76 -27.74
C GLU A 166 -18.66 -15.52 -26.23
N SER A 167 -17.63 -15.83 -25.43
CA SER A 167 -17.69 -15.61 -23.98
C SER A 167 -17.81 -14.12 -23.60
N ALA A 168 -17.29 -13.21 -24.43
CA ALA A 168 -17.49 -11.78 -24.21
C ALA A 168 -18.95 -11.37 -24.43
N TRP A 169 -19.59 -11.85 -25.50
CA TRP A 169 -20.99 -11.59 -25.78
C TRP A 169 -21.94 -12.26 -24.79
N ASP A 170 -21.65 -13.47 -24.34
CA ASP A 170 -22.41 -14.13 -23.27
C ASP A 170 -22.45 -13.26 -22.01
N ILE A 171 -21.31 -12.69 -21.62
CA ILE A 171 -21.21 -11.77 -20.49
C ILE A 171 -21.96 -10.45 -20.74
N ILE A 172 -21.86 -9.89 -21.95
CA ILE A 172 -22.58 -8.65 -22.29
C ILE A 172 -24.09 -8.87 -22.23
N ASN A 173 -24.57 -10.02 -22.71
CA ASN A 173 -25.98 -10.34 -22.81
C ASN A 173 -26.62 -10.67 -21.46
N THR A 174 -25.84 -10.96 -20.42
CA THR A 174 -26.38 -11.18 -19.06
C THR A 174 -26.75 -9.87 -18.35
N LEU A 175 -26.23 -8.73 -18.83
CA LEU A 175 -26.64 -7.42 -18.32
C LEU A 175 -28.08 -7.14 -18.72
N SER A 176 -28.99 -7.26 -17.75
CA SER A 176 -30.37 -6.86 -17.89
C SER A 176 -30.45 -5.35 -18.14
N VAL A 177 -30.64 -4.95 -19.39
CA VAL A 177 -30.74 -3.54 -19.77
C VAL A 177 -32.09 -3.01 -19.31
N SER A 178 -32.16 -2.47 -18.09
CA SER A 178 -33.36 -1.78 -17.63
C SER A 178 -33.72 -0.63 -18.60
N PRO A 179 -35.02 -0.35 -18.80
CA PRO A 179 -35.47 0.83 -19.53
C PRO A 179 -34.82 2.10 -18.96
N PRO A 180 -34.53 3.13 -19.78
CA PRO A 180 -33.85 4.34 -19.31
C PRO A 180 -34.43 4.97 -18.05
N GLY A 181 -35.76 4.93 -17.86
CA GLY A 181 -36.45 5.49 -16.69
C GLY A 181 -36.24 4.73 -15.38
N GLU A 182 -35.79 3.47 -15.44
CA GLU A 182 -35.52 2.65 -14.24
C GLU A 182 -34.04 2.62 -13.87
N ARG A 183 -33.17 3.17 -14.73
CA ARG A 183 -31.74 3.22 -14.48
C ARG A 183 -31.44 4.16 -13.32
N ARG A 184 -30.57 3.70 -12.44
CA ARG A 184 -30.11 4.47 -11.28
C ARG A 184 -28.69 4.97 -11.54
N PRO A 185 -28.36 6.21 -11.14
CA PRO A 185 -26.97 6.65 -11.16
C PRO A 185 -26.17 5.91 -10.09
N LEU A 186 -24.86 5.78 -10.35
CA LEU A 186 -23.91 5.24 -9.38
C LEU A 186 -23.80 6.15 -8.16
N GLN A 187 -23.41 5.58 -7.02
CA GLN A 187 -23.20 6.35 -5.78
C GLN A 187 -22.25 7.53 -6.00
N ILE A 188 -21.12 7.30 -6.68
CA ILE A 188 -20.14 8.37 -6.95
C ILE A 188 -20.72 9.50 -7.81
N GLN A 189 -21.65 9.20 -8.72
CA GLN A 189 -22.29 10.19 -9.57
C GLN A 189 -23.25 11.06 -8.76
N ARG A 190 -24.10 10.45 -7.91
CA ARG A 190 -24.98 11.18 -6.99
C ARG A 190 -24.17 12.07 -6.05
N GLU A 191 -23.15 11.51 -5.42
CA GLU A 191 -22.29 12.24 -4.48
C GLU A 191 -21.60 13.43 -5.15
N MET A 192 -21.04 13.27 -6.35
CA MET A 192 -20.25 14.33 -7.00
C MET A 192 -21.05 15.36 -7.83
N VAL A 193 -22.30 15.04 -8.17
CA VAL A 193 -23.14 15.89 -9.04
C VAL A 193 -24.36 16.39 -8.29
N ASP A 194 -25.10 15.51 -7.61
CA ASP A 194 -26.33 15.91 -6.92
C ASP A 194 -26.02 16.51 -5.55
N GLU A 195 -25.02 15.96 -4.84
CA GLU A 195 -24.62 16.43 -3.51
C GLU A 195 -23.40 17.37 -3.50
N ASP A 196 -22.85 17.68 -4.69
CA ASP A 196 -21.64 18.49 -4.91
C ASP A 196 -20.44 18.13 -4.01
N LYS A 197 -20.30 16.84 -3.67
CA LYS A 197 -19.14 16.37 -2.90
C LYS A 197 -17.90 16.38 -3.79
N PRO A 198 -16.77 16.95 -3.31
CA PRO A 198 -15.50 16.75 -3.97
C PRO A 198 -15.10 15.27 -3.86
N LEU A 199 -14.36 14.75 -4.84
CA LEU A 199 -14.06 13.32 -4.97
C LEU A 199 -13.44 12.69 -3.70
N HIS A 200 -12.58 13.40 -2.98
CA HIS A 200 -12.01 12.90 -1.72
C HIS A 200 -13.04 12.72 -0.58
N ARG A 201 -14.24 13.32 -0.67
CA ARG A 201 -15.34 13.17 0.29
C ARG A 201 -16.42 12.17 -0.15
N THR A 202 -16.30 11.61 -1.35
CA THR A 202 -17.16 10.52 -1.81
C THR A 202 -16.88 9.24 -1.03
N SER A 203 -17.84 8.32 -0.99
CA SER A 203 -17.66 7.02 -0.32
C SER A 203 -16.50 6.24 -0.95
N ALA A 204 -16.40 6.25 -2.29
CA ALA A 204 -15.29 5.63 -3.02
C ALA A 204 -13.93 6.30 -2.72
N GLY A 205 -13.88 7.63 -2.69
CA GLY A 205 -12.68 8.38 -2.34
C GLY A 205 -12.22 8.08 -0.91
N GLN A 206 -13.16 8.00 0.05
CA GLN A 206 -12.87 7.63 1.42
C GLN A 206 -12.37 6.18 1.55
N ALA A 207 -12.90 5.24 0.77
CA ALA A 207 -12.42 3.86 0.76
C ALA A 207 -10.94 3.75 0.35
N VAL A 208 -10.52 4.53 -0.66
CA VAL A 208 -9.11 4.62 -1.06
C VAL A 208 -8.27 5.27 0.04
N LEU A 209 -8.76 6.35 0.68
CA LEU A 209 -8.01 7.03 1.73
C LEU A 209 -7.83 6.17 3.01
N ARG A 210 -8.88 5.46 3.45
CA ARG A 210 -8.84 4.55 4.61
C ARG A 210 -7.82 3.43 4.41
N SER A 211 -7.89 2.81 3.23
CA SER A 211 -6.95 1.77 2.81
C SER A 211 -5.49 2.17 2.97
N ILE A 212 -5.19 3.46 2.81
CA ILE A 212 -3.83 3.98 2.92
C ILE A 212 -3.48 4.30 4.37
N SER A 213 -4.43 4.82 5.15
CA SER A 213 -4.25 4.99 6.60
C SER A 213 -3.91 3.68 7.31
N ASP A 214 -4.51 2.57 6.88
CA ASP A 214 -4.20 1.23 7.39
C ASP A 214 -2.75 0.82 7.10
N ILE A 215 -2.23 1.19 5.93
CA ILE A 215 -0.85 0.91 5.52
C ILE A 215 0.13 1.74 6.36
N PHE A 216 -0.13 3.04 6.55
CA PHE A 216 0.65 3.89 7.46
C PHE A 216 0.61 3.39 8.91
N SER A 217 -0.47 2.74 9.33
CA SER A 217 -0.60 2.13 10.66
C SER A 217 0.17 0.81 10.77
N GLY A 218 0.27 0.04 9.68
CA GLY A 218 1.09 -1.18 9.59
C GLY A 218 2.60 -0.91 9.75
N VAL A 219 3.12 0.15 9.14
CA VAL A 219 4.52 0.57 9.29
C VAL A 219 4.84 0.92 10.75
N LYS A 220 3.91 1.56 11.48
CA LYS A 220 4.03 1.82 12.94
C LYS A 220 4.10 0.54 13.78
N GLY A 221 3.51 -0.57 13.31
CA GLY A 221 3.48 -1.86 14.01
C GLY A 221 4.81 -2.62 13.93
N PHE A 222 5.54 -2.47 12.81
CA PHE A 222 6.85 -3.09 12.59
C PHE A 222 7.89 -2.63 13.62
N PHE A 223 7.93 -1.33 13.92
CA PHE A 223 8.82 -0.76 14.95
C PHE A 223 8.50 -1.23 16.37
N ARG A 224 7.25 -1.54 16.67
CA ARG A 224 6.85 -2.06 18.00
C ARG A 224 7.41 -3.47 18.27
N ARG A 225 7.77 -4.21 17.22
CA ARG A 225 8.45 -5.51 17.32
C ARG A 225 9.97 -5.34 17.41
N SER A 226 10.55 -4.36 16.72
CA SER A 226 12.00 -4.15 16.71
C SER A 226 12.54 -3.41 17.95
N SER A 227 11.69 -2.69 18.70
CA SER A 227 12.08 -1.97 19.92
C SER A 227 11.92 -2.79 21.22
N LYS A 228 11.45 -4.04 21.15
CA LYS A 228 11.39 -4.92 22.34
C LYS A 228 12.75 -5.56 22.56
N SER A 229 13.63 -4.88 23.30
CA SER A 229 14.75 -5.54 23.95
C SER A 229 14.25 -6.53 25.01
N PRO A 230 14.81 -7.75 25.13
CA PRO A 230 14.46 -8.65 26.22
C PRO A 230 14.89 -8.01 27.53
N THR A 231 13.94 -7.67 28.39
CA THR A 231 14.22 -7.24 29.75
C THR A 231 14.92 -8.37 30.49
N ARG A 232 16.21 -8.14 30.73
CA ARG A 232 17.11 -8.88 31.60
C ARG A 232 16.44 -9.08 32.97
N LYS A 233 16.06 -10.32 33.32
CA LYS A 233 15.68 -10.67 34.70
C LYS A 233 16.88 -10.36 35.60
N LYS A 234 16.78 -9.33 36.44
CA LYS A 234 17.68 -9.15 37.57
C LYS A 234 17.21 -10.08 38.68
N ASN A 235 18.05 -11.04 39.02
CA ASN A 235 18.03 -11.70 40.32
C ASN A 235 18.40 -10.67 41.39
N THR A 236 17.59 -10.58 42.43
CA THR A 236 18.01 -10.16 43.77
C THR A 236 17.26 -11.02 44.77
N GLN A 237 18.05 -11.76 45.55
CA GLN A 237 17.64 -12.54 46.72
C GLN A 237 17.32 -11.61 47.91
N ASN A 238 16.69 -12.22 48.92
CA ASN A 238 16.50 -11.79 50.32
C ASN A 238 15.23 -10.97 50.61
N GLU A 239 14.16 -11.64 51.06
CA GLU A 239 13.77 -11.75 52.48
C GLU A 239 12.39 -12.45 52.63
N VAL A 240 12.29 -13.36 53.60
CA VAL A 240 11.12 -14.12 54.13
C VAL A 240 11.31 -14.04 55.66
N PRO A 241 10.29 -13.86 56.56
CA PRO A 241 9.17 -14.79 56.82
C PRO A 241 7.78 -14.18 57.17
N LEU A 242 6.65 -14.77 56.70
CA LEU A 242 5.70 -15.73 57.37
C LEU A 242 4.84 -15.13 58.52
N PRO A 243 3.74 -15.77 58.99
CA PRO A 243 2.71 -16.62 58.34
C PRO A 243 1.26 -16.24 58.78
N SER A 244 0.15 -16.83 58.31
CA SER A 244 -0.42 -18.06 58.91
C SER A 244 -1.88 -18.33 58.49
N ARG A 245 -2.22 -19.62 58.62
CA ARG A 245 -3.54 -20.29 58.82
C ARG A 245 -4.14 -20.93 57.57
N HIS A 246 -3.92 -22.24 57.39
CA HIS A 246 -4.72 -23.38 57.94
C HIS A 246 -6.04 -23.54 57.15
N HIS A 247 -6.49 -24.68 56.64
CA HIS A 247 -6.26 -26.10 56.94
C HIS A 247 -6.57 -26.97 55.69
N VAL A 248 -5.94 -28.14 55.69
CA VAL A 248 -5.97 -29.35 54.81
C VAL A 248 -7.22 -30.22 55.14
N PRO A 249 -7.53 -31.43 54.57
CA PRO A 249 -7.24 -32.12 53.28
C PRO A 249 -8.50 -32.67 52.55
N ARG A 250 -8.34 -33.22 51.34
CA ARG A 250 -8.59 -34.66 51.03
C ARG A 250 -8.19 -35.02 49.59
N SER A 251 -7.16 -35.85 49.48
CA SER A 251 -6.79 -36.73 48.34
C SER A 251 -7.66 -38.03 48.40
N PRO A 252 -7.61 -39.02 47.48
CA PRO A 252 -6.48 -39.38 46.60
C PRO A 252 -6.79 -39.98 45.20
N SER A 253 -5.71 -40.41 44.55
CA SER A 253 -5.61 -41.33 43.39
C SER A 253 -5.89 -40.72 42.01
N SER A 254 -5.13 -40.99 40.95
CA SER A 254 -4.29 -42.17 40.65
C SER A 254 -3.13 -41.84 39.69
N SER A 255 -2.05 -42.59 39.87
CA SER A 255 -1.03 -43.07 38.91
C SER A 255 -1.39 -42.96 37.41
N SER A 256 -0.48 -42.68 36.48
CA SER A 256 0.60 -43.57 35.99
C SER A 256 1.44 -42.79 34.93
N ILE A 257 2.79 -42.79 34.96
CA ILE A 257 3.73 -43.65 34.16
C ILE A 257 3.52 -43.46 32.64
N SER A 258 4.49 -43.24 31.74
CA SER A 258 5.96 -43.15 31.72
C SER A 258 6.36 -42.92 30.26
N SER A 259 7.59 -42.38 30.05
CA SER A 259 8.50 -42.61 28.90
C SER A 259 8.00 -42.22 27.49
N TYR A 260 8.79 -41.55 26.65
CA TYR A 260 10.09 -42.00 26.16
C TYR A 260 11.09 -40.86 26.00
N ALA A 261 12.33 -41.16 26.37
CA ALA A 261 13.54 -40.41 26.10
C ALA A 261 14.30 -41.03 24.91
N SER A 262 15.36 -40.32 24.51
CA SER A 262 16.47 -40.70 23.61
C SER A 262 16.25 -40.24 22.17
N LEU A 263 17.19 -39.61 21.46
CA LEU A 263 18.67 -39.62 21.46
C LEU A 263 19.15 -38.21 21.03
N SER A 264 20.15 -37.54 21.64
CA SER A 264 21.61 -37.76 21.52
C SER A 264 22.04 -37.87 20.04
N SER A 265 23.05 -37.20 19.48
CA SER A 265 24.15 -36.33 19.91
C SER A 265 25.05 -36.24 18.67
N ALA A 266 25.70 -35.12 18.37
CA ALA A 266 26.94 -35.15 17.58
C ALA A 266 27.75 -33.85 17.70
N PHE A 267 28.81 -33.93 18.51
CA PHE A 267 30.16 -33.37 18.36
C PHE A 267 30.33 -31.82 18.31
N THR A 268 30.95 -31.13 19.30
CA THR A 268 32.37 -31.12 19.77
C THR A 268 33.36 -30.98 18.62
N ASP A 269 34.44 -30.21 18.62
CA ASP A 269 35.08 -29.21 19.47
C ASP A 269 36.13 -28.55 18.54
N ASN A 270 36.47 -27.28 18.73
CA ASN A 270 37.89 -26.88 18.75
C ASN A 270 38.04 -25.40 19.14
N GLU A 271 38.55 -25.21 20.36
CA GLU A 271 39.30 -24.03 20.77
C GLU A 271 40.76 -24.12 20.29
N SER A 272 41.31 -22.99 19.86
CA SER A 272 42.70 -22.53 20.07
C SER A 272 42.85 -21.22 19.29
N GLY A 273 43.47 -20.14 19.75
CA GLY A 273 44.17 -19.78 20.97
C GLY A 273 44.56 -18.30 20.84
N LEU A 274 44.68 -17.61 21.97
CA LEU A 274 45.15 -16.22 22.20
C LEU A 274 46.21 -15.73 21.18
N THR A 275 46.17 -14.47 20.74
CA THR A 275 46.79 -13.34 21.49
C THR A 275 46.36 -11.96 20.95
N THR A 276 45.96 -11.10 21.89
CA THR A 276 46.14 -9.63 21.98
C THR A 276 46.19 -8.79 20.69
N ASP A 277 45.16 -7.96 20.46
CA ASP A 277 45.33 -6.53 20.71
C ASP A 277 44.01 -5.72 20.73
N THR A 278 44.06 -4.68 21.54
CA THR A 278 42.94 -3.86 22.00
C THR A 278 42.41 -2.94 20.90
N SER A 279 41.15 -3.08 20.49
CA SER A 279 40.42 -1.98 19.86
C SER A 279 38.93 -2.00 20.19
N ILE A 280 38.46 -0.84 20.65
CA ILE A 280 37.11 -0.57 21.12
C ILE A 280 36.14 -0.65 19.93
N SER A 281 35.42 -1.76 19.82
CA SER A 281 34.29 -1.92 18.88
C SER A 281 32.99 -1.64 19.61
N GLY A 282 32.50 -0.40 19.46
CA GLY A 282 31.16 0.01 19.85
C GLY A 282 30.14 -0.67 18.94
N SER A 283 29.44 -1.66 19.49
CA SER A 283 28.37 -2.38 18.80
C SER A 283 27.15 -1.48 18.54
N SER A 284 27.17 -0.80 17.40
CA SER A 284 25.93 -0.31 16.78
C SER A 284 25.16 -1.54 16.29
N ARG A 285 24.00 -1.80 16.89
CA ARG A 285 23.10 -2.90 16.49
C ARG A 285 22.64 -2.70 15.05
N THR A 286 23.37 -3.28 14.11
CA THR A 286 22.99 -3.31 12.70
C THR A 286 21.77 -4.22 12.54
N LEU A 287 20.68 -3.65 12.01
CA LEU A 287 19.59 -4.46 11.46
C LEU A 287 20.16 -5.39 10.39
N SER A 288 19.74 -6.65 10.36
CA SER A 288 20.14 -7.56 9.28
C SER A 288 19.70 -6.99 7.93
N GLU A 289 20.51 -7.18 6.89
CA GLU A 289 20.21 -6.66 5.54
C GLU A 289 18.81 -7.07 5.06
N ARG A 290 18.37 -8.29 5.40
CA ARG A 290 17.00 -8.77 5.13
C ARG A 290 15.92 -7.94 5.82
N SER A 291 16.13 -7.56 7.09
CA SER A 291 15.16 -6.77 7.86
C SER A 291 15.07 -5.34 7.34
N TYR A 292 16.22 -4.77 6.95
CA TYR A 292 16.33 -3.48 6.32
C TYR A 292 15.60 -3.44 4.97
N ARG A 293 15.84 -4.41 4.08
CA ARG A 293 15.21 -4.45 2.75
C ARG A 293 13.69 -4.62 2.85
N ALA A 294 13.21 -5.43 3.80
CA ALA A 294 11.78 -5.56 4.06
C ALA A 294 11.15 -4.23 4.55
N ALA A 295 11.84 -3.48 5.42
CA ALA A 295 11.38 -2.18 5.89
C ALA A 295 11.37 -1.14 4.75
N LEU A 296 12.38 -1.14 3.89
CA LEU A 296 12.45 -0.27 2.72
C LEU A 296 11.33 -0.56 1.71
N GLY A 297 11.00 -1.84 1.47
CA GLY A 297 9.84 -2.21 0.66
C GLY A 297 8.52 -1.63 1.19
N ASN A 298 8.35 -1.57 2.52
CA ASN A 298 7.20 -0.92 3.15
C ASN A 298 7.23 0.61 2.95
N VAL A 299 8.40 1.24 3.06
CA VAL A 299 8.58 2.68 2.81
C VAL A 299 8.23 3.03 1.35
N ILE A 300 8.72 2.26 0.38
CA ILE A 300 8.43 2.44 -1.05
C ILE A 300 6.93 2.30 -1.31
N THR A 301 6.32 1.23 -0.78
CA THR A 301 4.87 1.01 -0.88
C THR A 301 4.11 2.21 -0.32
N THR A 302 4.50 2.68 0.87
CA THR A 302 3.89 3.83 1.54
C THR A 302 4.02 5.11 0.73
N LEU A 303 5.18 5.38 0.14
CA LEU A 303 5.43 6.58 -0.67
C LEU A 303 4.68 6.54 -2.00
N LYS A 304 4.60 5.39 -2.68
CA LYS A 304 3.74 5.22 -3.87
C LYS A 304 2.28 5.54 -3.54
N LEU A 305 1.81 5.06 -2.39
CA LEU A 305 0.46 5.36 -1.92
C LEU A 305 0.29 6.83 -1.52
N ALA A 306 1.27 7.43 -0.85
CA ALA A 306 1.22 8.85 -0.53
C ALA A 306 1.20 9.71 -1.81
N GLN A 307 1.94 9.32 -2.84
CA GLN A 307 1.99 10.00 -4.15
C GLN A 307 0.63 9.97 -4.82
N SER A 308 -0.12 8.91 -4.56
CA SER A 308 -1.53 8.80 -4.90
C SER A 308 -2.39 9.78 -4.10
N ILE A 309 -2.18 9.91 -2.80
CA ILE A 309 -3.10 10.66 -1.92
C ILE A 309 -3.00 12.15 -2.11
N VAL A 310 -1.81 12.69 -2.40
CA VAL A 310 -1.48 14.11 -2.18
C VAL A 310 -2.29 15.12 -2.98
N GLU A 311 -3.25 14.64 -3.76
CA GLU A 311 -4.67 14.93 -3.58
C GLU A 311 -5.44 14.26 -4.72
N PHE A 312 -6.73 14.46 -4.75
CA PHE A 312 -7.33 14.90 -6.01
C PHE A 312 -6.80 16.32 -6.43
N VAL A 313 -5.47 16.54 -6.25
CA VAL A 313 -4.41 17.51 -6.62
C VAL A 313 -4.41 19.00 -6.15
N ARG A 314 -4.20 19.36 -4.87
CA ARG A 314 -4.07 20.77 -4.38
C ARG A 314 -3.07 21.04 -3.23
N ILE A 315 -2.44 20.06 -2.57
CA ILE A 315 -1.43 20.27 -1.52
C ILE A 315 -0.05 20.17 -2.20
N HIS A 316 0.26 21.21 -2.96
CA HIS A 316 1.48 21.33 -3.76
C HIS A 316 2.74 20.96 -2.96
N CYS A 317 2.85 21.41 -1.71
CA CYS A 317 4.04 21.18 -0.88
C CYS A 317 4.28 19.70 -0.53
N LEU A 318 3.24 18.88 -0.36
CA LEU A 318 3.42 17.44 -0.11
C LEU A 318 3.80 16.69 -1.39
N LYS A 319 3.32 17.14 -2.56
CA LYS A 319 3.65 16.53 -3.86
C LYS A 319 5.14 16.63 -4.13
N GLU A 320 5.67 17.80 -3.84
CA GLU A 320 7.07 18.11 -3.98
C GLU A 320 7.95 17.31 -3.00
N ALA A 321 7.40 16.79 -1.90
CA ALA A 321 8.09 15.91 -0.96
C ALA A 321 8.13 14.46 -1.43
N ILE A 322 7.01 13.95 -1.95
CA ILE A 322 6.86 12.52 -2.17
C ILE A 322 7.66 12.02 -3.36
N ALA A 323 7.67 12.76 -4.48
CA ALA A 323 8.36 12.28 -5.67
C ALA A 323 9.88 12.11 -5.43
N PRO A 324 10.60 13.07 -4.81
CA PRO A 324 11.99 12.86 -4.41
C PRO A 324 12.15 11.71 -3.41
N SER A 325 11.28 11.61 -2.39
CA SER A 325 11.33 10.50 -1.43
C SER A 325 11.24 9.15 -2.12
N LEU A 326 10.28 8.96 -3.04
CA LEU A 326 10.09 7.70 -3.73
C LEU A 326 11.29 7.35 -4.62
N ARG A 327 11.86 8.32 -5.32
CA ARG A 327 13.07 8.13 -6.13
C ARG A 327 14.27 7.71 -5.29
N ILE A 328 14.49 8.36 -4.15
CA ILE A 328 15.53 7.98 -3.19
C ILE A 328 15.30 6.54 -2.72
N ALA A 329 14.08 6.21 -2.29
CA ALA A 329 13.78 4.88 -1.75
C ALA A 329 14.02 3.76 -2.78
N LEU A 330 13.57 3.95 -4.03
CA LEU A 330 13.79 2.99 -5.12
C LEU A 330 15.27 2.85 -5.49
N ALA A 331 16.01 3.95 -5.51
CA ALA A 331 17.43 3.92 -5.79
C ALA A 331 18.22 3.19 -4.69
N VAL A 332 17.87 3.46 -3.43
CA VAL A 332 18.45 2.76 -2.26
C VAL A 332 18.12 1.25 -2.28
N GLU A 333 16.92 0.87 -2.72
CA GLU A 333 16.53 -0.56 -2.85
C GLU A 333 17.38 -1.31 -3.89
N ALA A 334 17.78 -0.60 -4.95
CA ALA A 334 18.61 -1.14 -6.02
C ALA A 334 20.11 -1.22 -5.69
N MET A 335 20.55 -0.65 -4.56
CA MET A 335 21.96 -0.62 -4.16
C MET A 335 22.32 -1.80 -3.25
N GLU A 336 23.34 -2.57 -3.60
CA GLU A 336 23.93 -3.58 -2.70
C GLU A 336 24.84 -2.90 -1.67
N GLY A 337 24.45 -2.91 -0.40
CA GLY A 337 25.24 -2.35 0.70
C GLY A 337 24.91 -0.89 1.08
N ALA A 338 23.76 -0.36 0.66
CA ALA A 338 23.37 1.02 0.92
C ALA A 338 23.58 1.48 2.38
N HIS A 339 24.13 2.68 2.55
CA HIS A 339 24.46 3.22 3.87
C HIS A 339 23.20 3.35 4.75
N HIS A 340 23.26 2.85 5.98
CA HIS A 340 22.12 2.80 6.89
C HIS A 340 21.48 4.18 7.14
N ALA A 341 22.30 5.24 7.14
CA ALA A 341 21.82 6.62 7.32
C ALA A 341 20.90 7.10 6.19
N LEU A 342 21.14 6.71 4.93
CA LEU A 342 20.27 7.07 3.79
C LEU A 342 18.86 6.51 4.00
N PHE A 343 18.79 5.26 4.43
CA PHE A 343 17.54 4.61 4.78
C PHE A 343 16.81 5.29 5.93
N GLN A 344 17.52 5.59 7.02
CA GLN A 344 16.92 6.25 8.17
C GLN A 344 16.37 7.64 7.81
N VAL A 345 17.07 8.40 6.95
CA VAL A 345 16.58 9.68 6.43
C VAL A 345 15.30 9.47 5.60
N ILE A 346 15.28 8.53 4.66
CA ILE A 346 14.10 8.31 3.82
C ILE A 346 12.91 7.73 4.59
N GLU A 347 13.17 6.90 5.59
CA GLU A 347 12.15 6.34 6.47
C GLU A 347 11.49 7.43 7.31
N ASN A 348 12.27 8.30 7.95
CA ASN A 348 11.73 9.43 8.70
C ASN A 348 10.97 10.40 7.79
N ALA A 349 11.45 10.63 6.56
CA ALA A 349 10.74 11.42 5.56
C ALA A 349 9.38 10.81 5.21
N ALA A 350 9.33 9.50 4.96
CA ALA A 350 8.08 8.79 4.64
C ALA A 350 7.09 8.80 5.80
N LEU A 351 7.55 8.62 7.03
CA LEU A 351 6.72 8.71 8.24
C LEU A 351 6.15 10.12 8.43
N LEU A 352 6.99 11.15 8.26
CA LEU A 352 6.59 12.54 8.37
C LEU A 352 5.58 12.93 7.30
N ILE A 353 5.83 12.55 6.04
CA ILE A 353 4.87 12.69 4.93
C ILE A 353 3.55 12.02 5.30
N GLY A 354 3.58 10.83 5.88
CA GLY A 354 2.38 10.12 6.35
C GLY A 354 1.59 10.89 7.40
N VAL A 355 2.25 11.39 8.43
CA VAL A 355 1.62 12.19 9.50
C VAL A 355 0.99 13.46 8.94
N ILE A 356 1.71 14.18 8.07
CA ILE A 356 1.19 15.40 7.44
C ILE A 356 0.01 15.06 6.54
N THR A 357 0.08 13.96 5.78
CA THR A 357 -1.01 13.51 4.91
C THR A 357 -2.27 13.18 5.72
N GLN A 358 -2.13 12.42 6.82
CA GLN A 358 -3.24 12.11 7.73
C GLN A 358 -3.87 13.37 8.35
N HIS A 359 -3.03 14.34 8.72
CA HIS A 359 -3.53 15.61 9.26
C HIS A 359 -4.27 16.42 8.18
N ALA A 360 -3.69 16.50 6.98
CA ALA A 360 -4.24 17.25 5.85
C ALA A 360 -5.59 16.70 5.34
N GLN A 361 -5.86 15.40 5.54
CA GLN A 361 -7.16 14.80 5.23
C GLN A 361 -8.30 15.33 6.11
N LYS A 362 -7.99 15.69 7.37
CA LYS A 362 -8.97 16.08 8.38
C LYS A 362 -8.95 17.58 8.69
N ALA A 363 -7.85 18.28 8.41
CA ALA A 363 -7.66 19.69 8.71
C ALA A 363 -6.82 20.40 7.63
N ARG A 364 -7.02 21.71 7.44
CA ARG A 364 -6.21 22.50 6.49
C ARG A 364 -4.81 22.77 7.05
N LEU A 365 -3.80 22.65 6.21
CA LEU A 365 -2.43 23.07 6.55
C LEU A 365 -2.30 24.60 6.51
N ASN A 366 -1.81 25.20 7.59
CA ASN A 366 -1.54 26.64 7.64
C ASN A 366 -0.21 27.02 6.97
N SER A 367 0.02 28.33 6.81
CA SER A 367 1.19 28.89 6.11
C SER A 367 2.52 28.44 6.72
N GLU A 368 2.64 28.48 8.05
CA GLU A 368 3.85 28.04 8.77
C GLU A 368 4.18 26.57 8.51
N VAL A 369 3.18 25.68 8.57
CA VAL A 369 3.37 24.25 8.28
C VAL A 369 3.81 24.07 6.83
N LYS A 370 3.20 24.80 5.88
CA LYS A 370 3.59 24.74 4.46
C LYS A 370 5.03 25.22 4.24
N MET A 371 5.46 26.27 4.93
CA MET A 371 6.86 26.75 4.85
C MET A 371 7.84 25.72 5.40
N ALA A 372 7.55 25.13 6.56
CA ALA A 372 8.39 24.09 7.16
C ALA A 372 8.48 22.85 6.24
N ILE A 373 7.37 22.47 5.60
CA ILE A 373 7.36 21.42 4.58
C ILE A 373 8.28 21.78 3.41
N SER A 374 8.15 22.98 2.87
CA SER A 374 9.00 23.43 1.76
C SER A 374 10.50 23.41 2.10
N GLY A 375 10.85 23.69 3.36
CA GLY A 375 12.22 23.62 3.86
C GLY A 375 12.81 22.21 3.75
N PHE A 376 12.15 21.21 4.34
CA PHE A 376 12.66 19.84 4.26
C PHE A 376 12.58 19.27 2.83
N VAL A 377 11.59 19.67 2.03
CA VAL A 377 11.48 19.26 0.62
C VAL A 377 12.69 19.72 -0.20
N LYS A 378 13.18 20.94 0.04
CA LYS A 378 14.37 21.48 -0.62
C LYS A 378 15.59 20.61 -0.32
N ASP A 379 15.79 20.24 0.94
CA ASP A 379 16.91 19.39 1.35
C ASP A 379 16.77 17.95 0.83
N LEU A 380 15.55 17.42 0.83
CA LEU A 380 15.25 16.11 0.26
C LEU A 380 15.58 16.03 -1.24
N LYS A 381 15.33 17.10 -2.01
CA LYS A 381 15.75 17.18 -3.42
C LYS A 381 17.26 17.16 -3.60
N ARG A 382 18.02 17.70 -2.65
CA ARG A 382 19.49 17.62 -2.65
C ARG A 382 19.95 16.18 -2.39
N VAL A 383 19.33 15.50 -1.43
CA VAL A 383 19.57 14.06 -1.16
C VAL A 383 19.23 13.21 -2.40
N ASP A 384 18.12 13.49 -3.08
CA ASP A 384 17.77 12.82 -4.34
C ASP A 384 18.86 13.00 -5.39
N GLY A 385 19.39 14.22 -5.55
CA GLY A 385 20.51 14.49 -6.45
C GLY A 385 21.77 13.68 -6.14
N ILE A 386 22.11 13.49 -4.85
CA ILE A 386 23.22 12.63 -4.43
C ILE A 386 22.97 11.19 -4.88
N VAL A 387 21.80 10.65 -4.53
CA VAL A 387 21.46 9.24 -4.74
C VAL A 387 21.34 8.89 -6.22
N GLN A 388 20.83 9.79 -7.07
CA GLN A 388 20.76 9.55 -8.52
C GLN A 388 22.14 9.51 -9.20
N ASN A 389 23.15 10.13 -8.60
CA ASN A 389 24.52 10.15 -9.13
C ASN A 389 25.40 9.00 -8.60
N MET A 390 24.89 8.16 -7.69
CA MET A 390 25.66 7.06 -7.12
C MET A 390 25.71 5.82 -8.03
N PRO A 391 26.87 5.15 -8.15
CA PRO A 391 26.98 3.84 -8.81
C PRO A 391 26.12 2.78 -8.12
N ARG A 392 25.38 1.98 -8.90
CA ARG A 392 24.49 0.93 -8.37
C ARG A 392 25.23 -0.31 -7.84
N THR A 393 26.51 -0.48 -8.18
CA THR A 393 27.26 -1.75 -8.07
C THR A 393 28.36 -1.80 -7.00
N GLN A 394 28.64 -0.73 -6.23
CA GLN A 394 29.70 -0.74 -5.20
C GLN A 394 29.38 0.15 -3.97
N ALA A 395 28.43 -0.22 -3.10
CA ALA A 395 28.10 0.60 -1.93
C ALA A 395 28.84 0.19 -0.65
N ARG A 396 30.18 0.31 -0.63
CA ARG A 396 30.91 0.35 0.65
C ARG A 396 31.69 1.65 0.91
N ASP A 397 31.93 2.53 -0.08
CA ASP A 397 32.77 3.72 0.09
C ASP A 397 32.25 5.04 -0.56
N ILE A 398 30.94 5.32 -0.62
CA ILE A 398 30.42 6.38 -1.53
C ILE A 398 30.00 7.71 -0.88
N LEU A 399 29.62 7.77 0.40
CA LEU A 399 29.20 9.05 0.99
C LEU A 399 30.41 9.91 1.36
N GLN A 400 30.56 11.06 0.71
CA GLN A 400 31.55 12.08 1.06
C GLN A 400 31.02 12.99 2.18
N ASP A 401 31.89 13.80 2.77
CA ASP A 401 31.57 14.80 3.81
C ASP A 401 30.46 15.77 3.38
N ALA A 402 30.45 16.13 2.10
CA ALA A 402 29.40 16.96 1.51
C ALA A 402 28.03 16.24 1.54
N ASP A 403 28.02 14.93 1.38
CA ASP A 403 26.80 14.11 1.41
C ASP A 403 26.30 13.95 2.84
N PHE A 404 27.19 13.68 3.81
CA PHE A 404 26.82 13.64 5.23
C PHE A 404 26.24 14.97 5.71
N ARG A 405 26.81 16.11 5.29
CA ARG A 405 26.25 17.44 5.57
C ARG A 405 24.86 17.62 4.95
N THR A 406 24.64 17.13 3.74
CA THR A 406 23.34 17.21 3.07
C THR A 406 22.28 16.34 3.76
N LEU A 407 22.64 15.11 4.17
CA LEU A 407 21.77 14.23 4.94
C LEU A 407 21.43 14.82 6.31
N LEU A 408 22.42 15.41 6.99
CA LEU A 408 22.23 16.08 8.28
C LEU A 408 21.32 17.30 8.16
N SER A 409 21.50 18.12 7.12
CA SER A 409 20.60 19.24 6.81
C SER A 409 19.16 18.74 6.64
N CYS A 410 18.97 17.68 5.83
CA CYS A 410 17.65 17.09 5.60
C CYS A 410 17.01 16.57 6.90
N ALA A 411 17.77 15.91 7.77
CA ALA A 411 17.28 15.42 9.05
C ALA A 411 16.87 16.57 9.99
N ASN A 412 17.65 17.65 10.03
CA ASN A 412 17.35 18.83 10.83
C ASN A 412 16.11 19.59 10.33
N SER A 413 15.95 19.73 9.01
CA SER A 413 14.75 20.37 8.45
C SER A 413 13.49 19.51 8.64
N MET A 414 13.59 18.18 8.69
CA MET A 414 12.50 17.31 9.15
C MET A 414 12.15 17.51 10.62
N ARG A 415 13.16 17.62 11.51
CA ARG A 415 12.95 17.91 12.95
C ARG A 415 12.22 19.25 13.13
N HIS A 416 12.65 20.28 12.42
CA HIS A 416 11.96 21.58 12.42
C HIS A 416 10.51 21.46 11.96
N ALA A 417 10.23 20.69 10.92
CA ALA A 417 8.85 20.44 10.48
C ALA A 417 8.02 19.73 11.57
N CYS A 418 8.60 18.78 12.31
CA CYS A 418 7.95 18.16 13.46
C CYS A 418 7.60 19.19 14.53
N ASP A 419 8.51 20.10 14.87
CA ASP A 419 8.29 21.13 15.88
C ASP A 419 7.15 22.08 15.52
N VAL A 420 7.09 22.50 14.25
CA VAL A 420 6.02 23.36 13.73
C VAL A 420 4.67 22.64 13.70
N LEU A 421 4.67 21.32 13.44
CA LEU A 421 3.45 20.49 13.39
C LEU A 421 2.89 20.15 14.77
N ARG A 422 3.76 19.96 15.77
CA ARG A 422 3.40 19.45 17.12
C ARG A 422 2.19 20.14 17.76
N PRO A 423 2.10 21.48 17.82
CA PRO A 423 0.94 22.14 18.44
C PRO A 423 -0.33 22.07 17.57
N LYS A 424 -0.19 21.84 16.26
CA LYS A 424 -1.30 21.91 15.28
C LYS A 424 -1.88 20.55 14.95
N LEU A 425 -1.21 19.48 15.37
CA LEU A 425 -1.56 18.12 15.02
C LEU A 425 -2.81 17.63 15.76
N LEU A 426 -3.67 16.91 15.05
CA LEU A 426 -4.79 16.20 15.65
C LEU A 426 -4.30 15.17 16.67
N PRO A 427 -5.03 14.94 17.78
CA PRO A 427 -4.61 14.03 18.86
C PRO A 427 -4.16 12.65 18.37
N ASP A 428 -4.90 12.04 17.44
CA ASP A 428 -4.63 10.72 16.86
C ASP A 428 -3.22 10.59 16.24
N ASN A 429 -2.66 11.69 15.76
CA ASN A 429 -1.40 11.70 15.03
C ASN A 429 -0.20 11.98 15.95
N ARG A 430 -0.41 12.49 17.17
CA ARG A 430 0.68 12.91 18.08
C ARG A 430 1.63 11.78 18.46
N PRO A 431 1.18 10.53 18.71
CA PRO A 431 2.08 9.42 19.00
C PRO A 431 3.04 9.08 17.85
N ALA A 432 2.63 9.34 16.60
CA ALA A 432 3.49 9.11 15.44
C ALA A 432 4.61 10.14 15.36
N LEU A 433 4.31 11.40 15.67
CA LEU A 433 5.29 12.49 15.69
C LEU A 433 6.42 12.23 16.71
N TYR A 434 6.06 11.78 17.92
CA TYR A 434 7.04 11.41 18.94
C TYR A 434 8.04 10.34 18.47
N ARG A 435 7.57 9.35 17.69
CA ARG A 435 8.44 8.29 17.16
C ARG A 435 9.39 8.81 16.09
N ILE A 436 8.92 9.74 15.26
CA ILE A 436 9.76 10.42 14.27
C ILE A 436 10.84 11.23 14.99
N ASP A 437 10.50 11.93 16.08
CA ASP A 437 11.49 12.68 16.87
C ASP A 437 12.60 11.76 17.41
N VAL A 438 12.24 10.57 17.92
CA VAL A 438 13.22 9.56 18.37
C VAL A 438 14.08 9.05 17.20
N GLY A 439 13.47 8.75 16.05
CA GLY A 439 14.19 8.30 14.85
C GLY A 439 15.15 9.37 14.30
N LEU A 440 14.72 10.63 14.27
CA LEU A 440 15.53 11.76 13.86
C LEU A 440 16.67 12.05 14.83
N ALA A 441 16.45 11.92 16.15
CA ALA A 441 17.53 12.01 17.13
C ALA A 441 18.62 10.96 16.86
N ALA A 442 18.22 9.71 16.67
CA ALA A 442 19.16 8.62 16.38
C ALA A 442 19.96 8.85 15.08
N VAL A 443 19.29 9.22 13.98
CA VAL A 443 19.99 9.43 12.70
C VAL A 443 20.92 10.65 12.76
N ILE A 444 20.53 11.72 13.46
CA ILE A 444 21.33 12.93 13.57
C ILE A 444 22.62 12.65 14.35
N THR A 445 22.54 11.91 15.46
CA THR A 445 23.74 11.49 16.20
C THR A 445 24.68 10.66 15.34
N VAL A 446 24.15 9.74 14.53
CA VAL A 446 24.97 8.92 13.61
C VAL A 446 25.60 9.79 12.52
N LEU A 447 24.87 10.72 11.94
CA LEU A 447 25.37 11.62 10.89
C LEU A 447 26.44 12.58 11.43
N GLU A 448 26.25 13.13 12.63
CA GLU A 448 27.23 13.99 13.30
C GLU A 448 28.53 13.22 13.60
N TYR A 449 28.42 11.99 14.11
CA TYR A 449 29.59 11.15 14.38
C TYR A 449 30.38 10.83 13.10
N ASN A 450 29.71 10.49 12.01
CA ASN A 450 30.38 10.20 10.74
C ASN A 450 31.03 11.44 10.13
N ARG A 451 30.40 12.62 10.26
CA ARG A 451 30.99 13.90 9.85
C ARG A 451 32.29 14.21 10.60
N THR A 452 32.33 13.94 11.91
CA THR A 452 33.55 14.19 12.72
C THR A 452 34.67 13.18 12.51
N ARG A 453 34.41 12.05 11.83
CA ARG A 453 35.45 11.06 11.46
C ARG A 453 36.07 11.35 10.10
N SER A 454 35.41 12.18 9.29
CA SER A 454 35.81 12.49 7.92
C SER A 454 36.56 13.82 7.81
N GLU A 455 36.29 14.74 8.74
CA GLU A 455 37.14 15.90 9.09
C GLU A 455 38.42 15.45 9.81
#